data_AF-A0A7Z1MYS6-F1
#
_entry.id   AF-A0A7Z1MYS6-F1
#
_cell.length_a   1.000
_cell.length_b   1.000
_cell.length_c   1.000
_cell.angle_alpha   90.00
_cell.angle_beta   90.00
_cell.angle_gamma   90.00
#
_symmetry.space_group_name_H-M   'P 1'
#
loop_
_entity.id
_entity.type
_entity.pdbx_description
1 polymer ?
#
loop_
_entity_poly.entity_id
_entity_poly.type
_entity_poly.pdbx_seq_one_letter_code
_entity_poly.pdbx_strand_id
1 'polypeptide(L)'
;FMEGQGTAWSIFSAYAEMKGYNCQEIGDIETVAAFLKEGHPVIISVKPGYFTTTGHIMVMSGVDEKGDFWINDPNDSEEKGHSKRTFTAEEVMNEALNFWAFY
;
A
#
# COMPACT_ATOMS: atom_id res chain seq x y z
N PHE A 1 -6.82 -22.81 -5.14
CA PHE A 1 -6.30 -21.78 -6.05
C PHE A 1 -7.11 -21.87 -7.34
N MET A 2 -7.90 -20.85 -7.67
CA MET A 2 -8.65 -20.76 -8.93
C MET A 2 -8.12 -19.53 -9.66
N GLU A 3 -7.50 -19.75 -10.83
CA GLU A 3 -7.10 -18.67 -11.74
C GLU A 3 -8.31 -17.82 -12.11
N GLY A 4 -8.15 -16.49 -12.05
CA GLY A 4 -9.16 -15.52 -12.52
C GLY A 4 -10.04 -14.86 -11.45
N GLN A 5 -9.87 -15.20 -10.17
CA GLN A 5 -10.54 -14.54 -9.03
C GLN A 5 -9.52 -13.82 -8.15
N GLY A 6 -8.68 -12.97 -8.74
CA GLY A 6 -8.03 -11.93 -7.96
C GLY A 6 -9.13 -11.11 -7.28
N THR A 7 -8.95 -10.78 -6.01
CA THR A 7 -9.91 -9.95 -5.30
C THR A 7 -10.14 -8.68 -6.11
N ALA A 8 -11.36 -8.47 -6.62
CA ALA A 8 -11.68 -7.26 -7.35
C ALA A 8 -11.30 -6.07 -6.46
N TRP A 9 -10.65 -5.05 -7.03
CA TRP A 9 -10.21 -3.87 -6.29
C TRP A 9 -11.35 -3.18 -5.52
N SER A 10 -12.60 -3.38 -5.97
CA SER A 10 -13.81 -2.99 -5.27
C SER A 10 -13.98 -3.58 -3.87
N ILE A 11 -13.21 -4.60 -3.47
CA ILE A 11 -13.25 -5.10 -2.09
C ILE A 11 -12.85 -4.02 -1.08
N PHE A 12 -11.93 -3.12 -1.44
CA PHE A 12 -11.40 -2.14 -0.50
C PHE A 12 -12.46 -1.11 -0.16
N SER A 13 -13.15 -0.59 -1.17
CA SER A 13 -14.28 0.33 -0.98
C SER A 13 -15.48 -0.37 -0.33
N ALA A 14 -15.82 -1.59 -0.74
CA ALA A 14 -16.91 -2.35 -0.12
C ALA A 14 -16.63 -2.66 1.37
N TYR A 15 -15.40 -2.99 1.72
CA TYR A 15 -14.99 -3.22 3.10
C TYR A 15 -15.03 -1.93 3.92
N ALA A 16 -14.55 -0.81 3.36
CA ALA A 16 -14.62 0.49 4.02
C ALA A 16 -16.07 0.87 4.34
N GLU A 17 -16.98 0.79 3.35
CA GLU A 17 -18.40 1.07 3.53
C GLU A 17 -19.02 0.19 4.62
N MET A 18 -18.77 -1.13 4.57
CA MET A 18 -19.26 -2.08 5.58
C MET A 18 -18.78 -1.73 7.01
N LYS A 19 -17.60 -1.10 7.13
CA LYS A 19 -17.02 -0.71 8.43
C LYS A 19 -17.29 0.75 8.81
N GLY A 20 -17.97 1.51 7.96
CA GLY A 20 -18.23 2.94 8.18
C GLY A 20 -17.02 3.84 7.96
N TYR A 21 -16.04 3.38 7.18
CA TYR A 21 -14.91 4.18 6.71
C TYR A 21 -15.17 4.69 5.28
N ASN A 22 -14.48 5.76 4.91
CA ASN A 22 -14.32 6.14 3.53
C ASN A 22 -13.14 5.40 2.93
N CYS A 23 -13.20 5.19 1.61
CA CYS A 23 -12.09 4.66 0.83
C CYS A 23 -11.92 5.50 -0.42
N GLN A 24 -10.70 5.95 -0.66
CA GLN A 24 -10.34 6.70 -1.86
C GLN A 24 -9.25 5.97 -2.62
N GLU A 25 -9.51 5.65 -3.88
CA GLU A 25 -8.49 5.21 -4.82
C GLU A 25 -7.61 6.40 -5.22
N ILE A 26 -6.30 6.22 -5.20
CA ILE A 26 -5.31 7.29 -5.38
C ILE A 26 -4.37 6.92 -6.52
N GLY A 27 -4.07 7.89 -7.40
CA GLY A 27 -3.22 7.71 -8.57
C GLY A 27 -1.80 8.24 -8.45
N ASP A 28 -1.46 8.97 -7.38
CA ASP A 28 -0.19 9.67 -7.21
C ASP A 28 0.35 9.58 -5.77
N ILE A 29 1.68 9.62 -5.65
CA ILE A 29 2.38 9.39 -4.38
C ILE A 29 2.29 10.61 -3.45
N GLU A 30 2.07 11.80 -4.00
CA GLU A 30 1.90 13.04 -3.25
C GLU A 30 0.61 13.01 -2.42
N THR A 31 -0.49 12.55 -3.01
CA THR A 31 -1.76 12.35 -2.31
C THR A 31 -1.66 11.24 -1.27
N VAL A 32 -0.95 10.15 -1.56
CA VAL A 32 -0.63 9.11 -0.56
C VAL A 32 0.09 9.71 0.64
N ALA A 33 1.12 10.51 0.42
CA ALA A 33 1.86 11.17 1.50
C ALA A 33 0.98 12.13 2.33
N ALA A 34 0.02 12.82 1.70
CA ALA A 34 -0.93 13.67 2.42
C ALA A 34 -1.81 12.89 3.39
N PHE A 35 -2.43 11.78 2.94
CA PHE A 35 -3.21 10.90 3.81
C PHE A 35 -2.37 10.32 4.95
N LEU A 36 -1.16 9.85 4.66
CA LEU A 36 -0.27 9.29 5.68
C LEU A 36 0.13 10.32 6.75
N LYS A 37 0.31 11.60 6.38
CA LYS A 37 0.59 12.69 7.33
C LYS A 37 -0.61 13.00 8.25
N GLU A 38 -1.82 12.77 7.77
CA GLU A 38 -3.05 12.89 8.55
C GLU A 38 -3.33 11.66 9.43
N GLY A 39 -2.50 10.62 9.34
CA GLY A 39 -2.66 9.37 10.07
C GLY A 39 -3.61 8.36 9.41
N HIS A 40 -3.97 8.59 8.15
CA HIS A 40 -4.81 7.71 7.37
C HIS A 40 -3.97 6.66 6.63
N PRO A 41 -4.11 5.35 6.94
CA PRO A 41 -3.33 4.31 6.30
C PRO A 41 -3.74 4.13 4.83
N VAL A 42 -2.78 3.72 4.01
CA VAL A 42 -2.97 3.48 2.59
C VAL A 42 -2.61 2.05 2.25
N ILE A 43 -3.52 1.32 1.59
CA ILE A 43 -3.21 0.02 1.00
C ILE A 43 -2.54 0.24 -0.35
N ILE A 44 -1.47 -0.50 -0.63
CA ILE A 44 -0.77 -0.49 -1.92
C ILE A 44 -0.84 -1.87 -2.57
N SER A 45 -1.18 -1.91 -3.86
CA SER A 45 -0.97 -3.08 -4.71
C SER A 45 0.33 -2.90 -5.48
N VAL A 46 1.20 -3.91 -5.47
CA VAL A 46 2.47 -3.92 -6.21
C VAL A 46 2.54 -5.08 -7.21
N LYS A 47 3.26 -4.86 -8.31
CA LYS A 47 3.65 -5.91 -9.27
C LYS A 47 4.95 -6.61 -8.80
N PRO A 48 5.36 -7.71 -9.44
CA PRO A 48 6.64 -8.35 -9.13
C PRO A 48 7.83 -7.39 -9.24
N GLY A 49 8.74 -7.47 -8.27
CA GLY A 49 9.93 -6.64 -8.13
C GLY A 49 10.68 -6.90 -6.82
N TYR A 50 11.21 -5.85 -6.21
CA TYR A 50 11.88 -5.84 -4.93
C TYR A 50 10.99 -6.36 -3.79
N PHE A 51 9.74 -5.90 -3.70
CA PHE A 51 8.89 -6.26 -2.55
C PHE A 51 8.41 -7.72 -2.59
N THR A 52 8.27 -8.27 -3.79
CA THR A 52 7.61 -9.56 -4.01
C THR A 52 7.95 -10.14 -5.38
N THR A 53 8.00 -11.46 -5.51
CA THR A 53 8.21 -12.14 -6.81
C THR A 53 6.93 -12.34 -7.61
N THR A 54 5.76 -12.09 -7.00
CA THR A 54 4.42 -12.11 -7.60
C THR A 54 3.71 -10.78 -7.34
N GLY A 55 2.48 -10.58 -7.83
CA GLY A 55 1.66 -9.47 -7.33
C GLY A 55 1.41 -9.59 -5.81
N HIS A 56 1.30 -8.46 -5.10
CA HIS A 56 1.11 -8.44 -3.65
C HIS A 56 0.41 -7.18 -3.14
N ILE A 57 -0.23 -7.28 -1.98
CA ILE A 57 -0.87 -6.15 -1.28
C ILE A 57 -0.12 -5.89 0.03
N MET A 58 0.24 -4.63 0.28
CA MET A 58 0.91 -4.18 1.51
C MET A 58 0.21 -2.95 2.10
N VAL A 59 0.64 -2.52 3.28
CA VAL A 59 0.09 -1.33 3.96
C VAL A 59 1.18 -0.27 4.13
N MET A 60 0.94 0.93 3.62
CA MET A 60 1.74 2.11 3.90
C MET A 60 1.19 2.75 5.20
N SER A 61 2.07 2.95 6.17
CA SER A 61 1.69 3.34 7.54
C SER A 61 2.16 4.73 7.96
N GLY A 62 3.07 5.34 7.18
CA GLY A 62 3.54 6.68 7.44
C GLY A 62 4.51 7.16 6.38
N VAL A 63 4.83 8.44 6.45
CA VAL A 63 5.87 9.09 5.67
C VAL A 63 6.76 9.89 6.61
N ASP A 64 8.07 9.79 6.46
CA ASP A 64 9.02 10.50 7.31
C ASP A 64 9.28 11.94 6.81
N GLU A 65 10.14 12.68 7.53
CA GLU A 65 10.47 14.07 7.21
C GLU A 65 11.19 14.24 5.85
N LYS A 66 11.78 13.17 5.32
CA LYS A 66 12.46 13.17 4.01
C LYS A 66 11.50 12.87 2.87
N GLY A 67 10.29 12.40 3.17
CA GLY A 67 9.33 11.94 2.18
C GLY A 67 9.43 10.45 1.88
N ASP A 68 10.14 9.67 2.71
CA ASP A 68 10.26 8.23 2.54
C ASP A 68 9.15 7.50 3.33
N PHE A 69 8.69 6.37 2.80
CA PHE A 69 7.48 5.69 3.22
C PHE A 69 7.77 4.47 4.10
N TRP A 70 7.00 4.33 5.18
CA TRP A 70 6.95 3.12 6.00
C TRP A 70 5.97 2.12 5.40
N ILE A 71 6.43 0.90 5.11
CA ILE A 71 5.63 -0.15 4.48
C ILE A 71 5.63 -1.41 5.34
N ASN A 72 4.43 -1.89 5.65
CA ASN A 72 4.17 -3.14 6.34
C ASN A 72 3.75 -4.19 5.31
N ASP A 73 4.65 -5.15 5.06
CA ASP A 73 4.41 -6.28 4.19
C ASP A 73 3.83 -7.47 4.99
N PRO A 74 2.64 -8.00 4.65
CA PRO A 74 2.09 -9.21 5.28
C PRO A 74 2.98 -10.46 5.15
N ASN A 75 3.86 -10.49 4.14
CA ASN A 75 4.85 -11.53 3.88
C ASN A 75 6.27 -11.08 4.29
N ASP A 76 6.39 -10.10 5.18
CA ASP A 76 7.68 -9.66 5.71
C ASP A 76 8.35 -10.78 6.54
N SER A 77 9.67 -10.70 6.64
CA SER A 77 10.48 -11.62 7.43
C SER A 77 11.67 -10.86 8.03
N GLU A 78 12.37 -11.47 8.99
CA GLU A 78 13.58 -10.83 9.53
C GLU A 78 14.66 -10.58 8.47
N GLU A 79 14.69 -11.41 7.43
CA GLU A 79 15.62 -11.30 6.30
C GLU A 79 15.24 -10.16 5.35
N LYS A 80 13.94 -10.00 5.04
CA LYS A 80 13.44 -8.91 4.19
C LYS A 80 13.49 -7.56 4.91
N GLY A 81 12.99 -7.52 6.14
CA GLY A 81 13.00 -6.34 7.00
C GLY A 81 12.27 -5.12 6.42
N HIS A 82 11.21 -5.32 5.61
CA HIS A 82 10.47 -4.21 4.99
C HIS A 82 9.92 -3.24 6.03
N SER A 83 9.37 -3.77 7.13
CA SER A 83 8.83 -2.99 8.25
C SER A 83 9.88 -2.24 9.09
N LYS A 84 11.18 -2.48 8.87
CA LYS A 84 12.27 -1.93 9.69
C LYS A 84 12.98 -0.73 9.04
N ARG A 85 12.60 -0.36 7.82
CA ARG A 85 13.18 0.76 7.07
C ARG A 85 12.10 1.52 6.31
N THR A 86 12.48 2.68 5.80
CA THR A 86 11.68 3.44 4.85
C THR A 86 12.09 3.16 3.41
N PHE A 87 11.21 3.53 2.48
CA PHE A 87 11.39 3.39 1.03
C PHE A 87 11.13 4.73 0.35
N THR A 88 11.97 5.10 -0.61
CA THR A 88 11.80 6.35 -1.36
C THR A 88 10.55 6.29 -2.24
N ALA A 89 10.03 7.46 -2.62
CA ALA A 89 8.92 7.55 -3.56
C ALA A 89 9.20 6.79 -4.87
N GLU A 90 10.44 6.85 -5.36
CA GLU A 90 10.87 6.14 -6.58
C GLU A 90 10.83 4.61 -6.41
N GLU A 91 11.36 4.09 -5.30
CA GLU A 91 11.32 2.64 -4.99
C GLU A 91 9.87 2.13 -4.95
N VAL A 92 8.96 2.88 -4.33
CA VAL A 92 7.54 2.52 -4.25
C VAL A 92 6.86 2.59 -5.61
N MET A 93 7.01 3.70 -6.32
CA MET A 93 6.30 3.95 -7.59
C MET A 93 6.78 3.05 -8.74
N ASN A 94 8.01 2.55 -8.69
CA ASN A 94 8.51 1.58 -9.67
C ASN A 94 7.67 0.28 -9.68
N GLU A 95 7.09 -0.10 -8.54
CA GLU A 95 6.36 -1.35 -8.35
C GLU A 95 4.88 -1.17 -8.09
N ALA A 96 4.43 0.04 -7.73
CA ALA A 96 3.03 0.34 -7.48
C ALA A 96 2.14 0.12 -8.72
N LEU A 97 0.99 -0.48 -8.48
CA LEU A 97 -0.11 -0.63 -9.43
C LEU A 97 -1.31 0.25 -9.06
N ASN A 98 -1.61 0.37 -7.76
CA ASN A 98 -2.71 1.19 -7.26
C ASN A 98 -2.61 1.42 -5.74
N PHE A 99 -3.33 2.42 -5.25
CA PHE A 99 -3.37 2.81 -3.84
C PHE A 99 -4.82 3.05 -3.37
N TRP A 100 -5.10 2.73 -2.10
CA TRP A 100 -6.40 3.00 -1.47
C TRP A 100 -6.22 3.56 -0.06
N ALA A 101 -6.59 4.82 0.17
CA ALA A 101 -6.59 5.43 1.51
C ALA A 101 -7.88 5.11 2.25
N PHE A 102 -7.76 4.83 3.55
CA PHE A 102 -8.87 4.59 4.47
C PHE A 102 -8.93 5.68 5.54
N TYR A 103 -10.10 6.32 5.71
CA TYR A 103 -10.29 7.43 6.65
C TYR A 103 -11.72 7.58 7.19
#